data_AF-A0A6P3X300-F1
#
_entry.id   AF-A0A6P3X300-F1
#
_cell.length_a   1.000
_cell.length_b   1.000
_cell.length_c   1.000
_cell.angle_alpha   90.00
_cell.angle_beta   90.00
_cell.angle_gamma   90.00
#
_symmetry.space_group_name_H-M   'P 1'
#
loop_
_entity.id
_entity.type
_entity.pdbx_description
1 polymer ?
#
loop_
_entity_poly.entity_id
_entity_poly.type
_entity_poly.pdbx_seq_one_letter_code
_entity_poly.pdbx_strand_id
1 'polypeptide(L)'
;MYHIMCILAVTTMVYSLDPVRLRKFSDNLLKCNEKLGASTSSLSAEALLCAMDRNGKLLDDNGEYIRDAAVQGMEDAISDPSTLKKAQEMLNKCFDDADQSGSTGRERTIKIATCHVPIVSSFDKLK
;
A
#
# COMPACT_ATOMS: atom_id res chain seq x y z
N MET A 1 -24.93 -25.17 9.53
CA MET A 1 -24.42 -23.88 10.05
C MET A 1 -22.93 -23.89 10.46
N TYR A 2 -22.21 -25.03 10.44
CA TYR A 2 -20.77 -25.05 10.72
C TYR A 2 -19.87 -24.60 9.55
N HIS A 3 -20.28 -24.85 8.30
CA HIS A 3 -19.49 -24.49 7.12
C HIS A 3 -19.28 -22.98 6.95
N ILE A 4 -20.28 -22.16 7.29
CA ILE A 4 -20.19 -20.70 7.13
C ILE A 4 -19.23 -20.10 8.18
N MET A 5 -19.23 -20.63 9.41
CA MET A 5 -18.30 -20.19 10.47
C MET A 5 -16.84 -20.51 10.14
N CYS A 6 -16.55 -21.67 9.56
CA CYS A 6 -15.19 -22.03 9.15
C CYS A 6 -14.68 -21.15 8.00
N ILE A 7 -15.52 -20.82 7.02
CA ILE A 7 -15.14 -19.94 5.91
C ILE A 7 -14.83 -18.52 6.43
N LEU A 8 -15.67 -17.99 7.32
CA LEU A 8 -15.45 -16.68 7.95
C LEU A 8 -14.12 -16.64 8.73
N ALA A 9 -13.84 -17.67 9.54
CA ALA A 9 -12.60 -17.75 10.32
C ALA A 9 -11.33 -17.80 9.44
N VAL A 10 -11.40 -18.49 8.30
CA VAL A 10 -10.28 -18.53 7.33
C VAL A 10 -10.14 -17.20 6.61
N THR A 11 -11.24 -16.56 6.20
CA THR A 11 -11.17 -15.22 5.57
C THR A 11 -10.65 -14.16 6.54
N THR A 12 -10.99 -14.24 7.83
CA THR A 12 -10.48 -13.27 8.81
C THR A 12 -8.96 -13.32 8.95
N MET A 13 -8.28 -14.45 8.70
CA MET A 13 -6.81 -14.48 8.75
C MET A 13 -6.14 -13.84 7.51
N VAL A 14 -6.87 -13.67 6.41
CA VAL A 14 -6.33 -13.04 5.20
C VAL A 14 -6.49 -11.51 5.24
N TYR A 15 -7.55 -11.04 5.92
CA TYR A 15 -7.97 -9.63 5.96
C TYR A 15 -7.90 -8.96 7.35
N SER A 16 -7.56 -9.68 8.42
CA SER A 16 -7.28 -9.03 9.71
C SER A 16 -5.97 -8.27 9.60
N LEU A 17 -5.98 -7.00 10.03
CA LEU A 17 -4.83 -6.22 10.49
C LEU A 17 -3.62 -7.13 10.72
N ASP A 18 -2.65 -7.05 9.83
CA ASP A 18 -1.45 -7.87 9.91
C ASP A 18 -0.29 -6.97 10.39
N PRO A 19 -0.13 -6.76 11.70
CA PRO A 19 0.98 -5.99 12.25
C PRO A 19 2.34 -6.51 11.77
N VAL A 20 2.44 -7.81 11.42
CA VAL A 20 3.67 -8.38 10.86
C VAL A 20 3.93 -7.82 9.47
N ARG A 21 2.90 -7.68 8.63
CA ARG A 21 2.98 -7.05 7.30
C ARG A 21 3.30 -5.57 7.38
N LEU A 22 2.70 -4.85 8.33
CA LEU A 22 2.95 -3.43 8.50
C LEU A 22 4.38 -3.17 9.00
N ARG A 23 4.88 -3.98 9.94
CA ARG A 23 6.30 -3.96 10.34
C ARG A 23 7.22 -4.29 9.17
N LYS A 24 6.90 -5.33 8.40
CA LYS A 24 7.69 -5.72 7.22
C LYS A 24 7.74 -4.60 6.18
N PHE A 25 6.64 -3.87 5.98
CA PHE A 25 6.61 -2.68 5.13
C PHE A 25 7.57 -1.61 5.65
N SER A 26 7.50 -1.28 6.94
CA SER A 26 8.38 -0.30 7.58
C SER A 26 9.86 -0.67 7.45
N ASP A 27 10.22 -1.92 7.75
CA ASP A 27 11.58 -2.45 7.63
C ASP A 27 12.08 -2.40 6.18
N ASN A 28 11.23 -2.78 5.23
CA ASN A 28 11.56 -2.73 3.80
C ASN A 28 11.76 -1.28 3.35
N LEU A 29 10.93 -0.36 3.83
CA LEU A 29 11.06 1.05 3.49
C LEU A 29 12.37 1.64 4.00
N LEU A 30 12.77 1.33 5.24
CA LEU A 30 14.07 1.73 5.79
C LEU A 30 15.23 1.21 4.92
N LYS A 31 15.22 -0.10 4.62
CA LYS A 31 16.25 -0.72 3.75
C LYS A 31 16.29 -0.12 2.35
N CYS A 32 15.13 0.26 1.81
CA CYS A 32 15.04 0.89 0.49
C CYS A 32 15.59 2.32 0.51
N ASN A 33 15.30 3.10 1.56
CA ASN A 33 15.89 4.43 1.74
C ASN A 33 17.42 4.35 1.85
N GLU A 34 17.95 3.44 2.68
CA GLU A 34 19.39 3.21 2.81
C GLU A 34 20.05 2.85 1.48
N LYS A 35 19.46 1.90 0.74
CA LYS A 35 19.97 1.46 -0.56
C LYS A 35 19.99 2.58 -1.60
N LEU A 36 18.99 3.45 -1.59
CA LEU A 36 18.86 4.56 -2.55
C LEU A 36 19.67 5.79 -2.15
N GLY A 37 20.30 5.80 -0.97
CA GLY A 37 20.93 7.01 -0.42
C GLY A 37 19.94 8.15 -0.21
N ALA A 38 18.64 7.82 -0.09
CA ALA A 38 17.58 8.79 0.08
C ALA A 38 17.56 9.31 1.52
N SER A 39 17.28 10.61 1.68
CA SER A 39 17.05 11.17 3.01
C SER A 39 15.85 10.51 3.66
N THR A 40 15.96 10.10 4.92
CA THR A 40 14.83 9.60 5.72
C THR A 40 13.80 10.69 6.04
N SER A 41 14.10 11.96 5.74
CA SER A 41 13.21 13.10 5.98
C SER A 41 12.04 13.19 5.00
N SER A 42 12.10 12.53 3.84
CA SER A 42 11.02 12.53 2.85
C SER A 42 10.95 11.21 2.10
N LEU A 43 9.78 10.59 2.08
CA LEU A 43 9.53 9.39 1.28
C LEU A 43 9.57 9.73 -0.22
N SER A 44 10.45 9.08 -0.98
CA SER A 44 10.41 9.14 -2.44
C SER A 44 9.50 8.06 -3.02
N ALA A 45 8.96 8.31 -4.23
CA ALA A 45 8.19 7.30 -4.95
C ALA A 45 9.01 6.04 -5.22
N GLU A 46 10.32 6.17 -5.46
CA GLU A 46 11.24 5.05 -5.68
C GLU A 46 11.44 4.20 -4.43
N ALA A 47 11.59 4.82 -3.26
CA ALA A 47 11.70 4.12 -2.00
C ALA A 47 10.39 3.40 -1.65
N LEU A 48 9.25 4.05 -1.91
CA LEU A 48 7.93 3.45 -1.75
C LEU A 48 7.76 2.22 -2.66
N LEU A 49 8.05 2.35 -3.96
CA LEU A 49 8.02 1.26 -4.94
C LEU A 49 8.91 0.08 -4.51
N CYS A 50 10.14 0.37 -4.09
CA CYS A 50 11.06 -0.64 -3.57
C CYS A 50 10.50 -1.37 -2.34
N ALA A 51 9.82 -0.65 -1.44
CA ALA A 51 9.23 -1.26 -0.24
C ALA A 51 8.04 -2.17 -0.57
N MET A 52 7.20 -1.76 -1.53
CA MET A 52 6.02 -2.53 -1.95
C MET A 52 6.39 -3.79 -2.73
N ASP A 53 7.38 -3.71 -3.61
CA ASP A 53 7.95 -4.84 -4.34
C ASP A 53 8.42 -5.94 -3.38
N ARG A 54 9.14 -5.56 -2.32
CA ARG A 54 9.62 -6.49 -1.28
C ARG A 54 8.53 -7.05 -0.36
N ASN A 55 7.33 -6.45 -0.38
CA ASN A 55 6.20 -6.93 0.41
C ASN A 55 5.38 -8.01 -0.31
N GLY A 56 5.47 -8.11 -1.64
CA GLY A 56 4.92 -9.20 -2.44
C GLY A 56 3.39 -9.38 -2.38
N LYS A 57 2.65 -8.37 -1.91
CA LYS A 57 1.18 -8.42 -1.77
C LYS A 57 0.45 -7.19 -2.32
N LEU A 58 1.18 -6.13 -2.68
CA LEU A 58 0.61 -4.87 -3.19
C LEU A 58 0.73 -4.74 -4.70
N LEU A 59 1.65 -5.50 -5.29
CA LEU A 59 1.89 -5.55 -6.72
C LEU A 59 1.57 -6.96 -7.23
N ASP A 60 1.03 -7.07 -8.44
CA ASP A 60 0.83 -8.32 -9.16
C ASP A 60 2.14 -8.82 -9.80
N ASP A 61 2.08 -9.95 -10.52
CA ASP A 61 3.24 -10.55 -11.19
C ASP A 61 3.85 -9.64 -12.29
N ASN A 62 3.11 -8.63 -12.75
CA ASN A 62 3.58 -7.63 -13.71
C ASN A 62 4.17 -6.38 -13.03
N GLY A 63 4.18 -6.34 -11.70
CA GLY A 63 4.59 -5.19 -10.92
C GLY A 63 3.57 -4.04 -10.93
N GLU A 64 2.31 -4.32 -11.29
CA GLU A 64 1.21 -3.36 -11.24
C GLU A 64 0.51 -3.40 -9.89
N TYR A 65 0.01 -2.25 -9.43
CA TYR A 65 -0.75 -2.20 -8.19
C TYR A 65 -2.02 -3.05 -8.27
N ILE A 66 -2.23 -3.87 -7.24
CA ILE A 66 -3.50 -4.51 -6.98
C ILE A 66 -4.36 -3.52 -6.18
N ARG A 67 -5.36 -2.91 -6.84
CA ARG A 67 -6.19 -1.84 -6.26
C ARG A 67 -6.77 -2.20 -4.89
N ASP A 68 -7.41 -3.36 -4.77
CA ASP A 68 -8.02 -3.81 -3.51
C ASP A 68 -6.98 -4.04 -2.40
N ALA A 69 -5.81 -4.56 -2.75
CA ALA A 69 -4.74 -4.76 -1.77
C ALA A 69 -4.15 -3.43 -1.27
N ALA A 70 -4.06 -2.43 -2.14
CA ALA A 70 -3.62 -1.09 -1.77
C ALA A 70 -4.63 -0.39 -0.85
N VAL A 71 -5.93 -0.54 -1.12
CA VAL A 71 -7.01 -0.02 -0.26
C VAL A 71 -6.97 -0.70 1.12
N GLN A 72 -6.85 -2.04 1.16
CA GLN A 72 -6.70 -2.78 2.41
C GLN A 72 -5.46 -2.34 3.19
N GLY A 73 -4.35 -2.07 2.50
CA GLY A 73 -3.13 -1.56 3.10
C GLY A 73 -3.33 -0.23 3.83
N MET A 74 -4.26 0.62 3.39
CA MET A 74 -4.60 1.86 4.10
C MET A 74 -5.38 1.59 5.38
N GLU A 75 -6.32 0.66 5.36
CA GLU A 75 -7.07 0.25 6.56
C GLU A 75 -6.14 -0.33 7.63
N ASP A 76 -5.14 -1.10 7.18
CA ASP A 76 -4.12 -1.69 8.03
C ASP A 76 -3.18 -0.63 8.62
N ALA A 77 -2.96 0.49 7.93
CA ALA A 77 -1.95 1.50 8.29
C ALA A 77 -2.50 2.76 8.98
N ILE A 78 -3.80 3.06 8.83
CA ILE A 78 -4.45 4.27 9.36
C ILE A 78 -5.48 3.89 10.44
N SER A 79 -5.46 4.56 11.58
CA SER A 79 -6.42 4.35 12.68
C SER A 79 -7.65 5.25 12.58
N ASP A 80 -7.47 6.52 12.23
CA ASP A 80 -8.56 7.50 12.22
C ASP A 80 -9.49 7.28 11.02
N PRO A 81 -10.81 7.05 11.21
CA PRO A 81 -11.73 6.75 10.12
C PRO A 81 -11.87 7.90 9.10
N SER A 82 -11.77 9.15 9.55
CA SER A 82 -11.91 10.31 8.67
C SER A 82 -10.69 10.49 7.76
N THR A 83 -9.50 10.21 8.31
CA THR A 83 -8.23 10.18 7.61
C THR A 83 -8.18 9.01 6.63
N LEU A 84 -8.63 7.83 7.06
CA LEU A 84 -8.73 6.64 6.21
C LEU A 84 -9.62 6.90 4.99
N LYS A 85 -10.81 7.47 5.19
CA LYS A 85 -11.72 7.80 4.08
C LYS A 85 -11.06 8.74 3.06
N LYS A 86 -10.42 9.81 3.53
CA LYS A 86 -9.71 10.76 2.64
C LYS A 86 -8.55 10.11 1.90
N ALA A 87 -7.80 9.24 2.58
CA ALA A 87 -6.70 8.49 1.98
C ALA A 87 -7.20 7.55 0.87
N GLN A 88 -8.30 6.82 1.12
CA GLN A 88 -8.91 5.93 0.13
C GLN A 88 -9.48 6.71 -1.07
N GLU A 89 -10.14 7.84 -0.85
CA GLU A 89 -10.63 8.72 -1.91
C GLU A 89 -9.47 9.24 -2.79
N MET A 90 -8.36 9.66 -2.18
CA MET A 90 -7.19 10.12 -2.91
C MET A 90 -6.50 8.99 -3.67
N LEU A 91 -6.35 7.80 -3.08
CA LEU A 91 -5.79 6.63 -3.76
C LEU A 91 -6.63 6.21 -4.96
N ASN A 92 -7.96 6.16 -4.81
CA ASN A 92 -8.87 5.84 -5.91
C ASN A 92 -8.73 6.84 -7.05
N LYS A 93 -8.64 8.14 -6.73
CA LYS A 93 -8.35 9.16 -7.73
C LYS A 93 -7.01 8.93 -8.44
N CYS A 94 -5.95 8.56 -7.72
CA CYS A 94 -4.65 8.25 -8.34
C CYS A 94 -4.74 7.10 -9.34
N PHE A 95 -5.53 6.07 -9.04
CA PHE A 95 -5.76 4.99 -9.98
C PHE A 95 -6.58 5.44 -11.19
N ASP A 96 -7.65 6.20 -10.98
CA ASP A 96 -8.51 6.67 -12.06
C ASP A 96 -7.76 7.61 -13.02
N ASP A 97 -6.91 8.49 -12.49
CA ASP A 97 -6.02 9.35 -13.28
C ASP A 97 -5.00 8.51 -14.07
N ALA A 98 -4.47 7.43 -13.49
CA ALA A 98 -3.56 6.51 -14.17
C ALA A 98 -4.27 5.75 -15.31
N ASP A 99 -5.50 5.28 -15.07
CA ASP A 99 -6.34 4.59 -16.06
C ASP A 99 -6.69 5.52 -17.23
N GLN A 100 -7.05 6.77 -16.96
CA GLN A 100 -7.32 7.79 -17.98
C GLN A 100 -6.09 8.14 -18.82
N SER A 101 -4.89 8.04 -18.24
CA SER A 101 -3.65 8.34 -18.96
C SER A 101 -3.25 7.26 -19.97
N GLY A 102 -3.89 6.09 -19.95
CA GLY A 102 -3.55 4.95 -20.80
C GLY A 102 -2.22 4.27 -20.47
N SER A 103 -1.57 4.64 -19.36
CA SER A 103 -0.32 4.01 -18.92
C SER A 103 -0.57 2.59 -18.41
N THR A 104 0.38 1.67 -18.68
CA THR A 104 0.33 0.28 -18.23
C THR A 104 1.67 -0.15 -17.62
N GLY A 105 1.67 -1.23 -16.85
CA GLY A 105 2.89 -1.83 -16.28
C GLY A 105 3.63 -0.87 -15.35
N ARG A 106 4.96 -0.87 -15.44
CA ARG A 106 5.84 -0.07 -14.56
C ARG A 106 5.54 1.43 -14.59
N GLU A 107 5.18 1.99 -15.75
CA GLU A 107 4.85 3.42 -15.85
C GLU A 107 3.61 3.76 -15.01
N ARG A 108 2.57 2.93 -15.11
CA ARG A 108 1.35 3.07 -14.33
C ARG A 108 1.64 2.98 -12.84
N THR A 109 2.47 2.00 -12.43
CA THR A 109 2.88 1.83 -11.03
C THR A 109 3.62 3.06 -10.51
N ILE A 110 4.53 3.65 -11.28
CA ILE A 110 5.25 4.87 -10.90
C ILE A 110 4.29 6.05 -10.75
N LYS A 111 3.33 6.23 -11.67
CA LYS A 111 2.33 7.29 -11.58
C LYS A 111 1.49 7.17 -10.32
N ILE A 112 0.95 5.97 -10.07
CA ILE A 112 0.12 5.71 -8.89
C ILE A 112 0.93 5.96 -7.62
N ALA A 113 2.14 5.41 -7.50
CA ALA A 113 3.00 5.59 -6.34
C ALA A 113 3.28 7.07 -6.08
N THR A 114 3.71 7.81 -7.11
CA THR A 114 4.01 9.25 -7.01
C THR A 114 2.79 10.05 -6.52
N CYS A 115 1.59 9.71 -7.02
CA CYS A 115 0.36 10.39 -6.66
C CYS A 115 -0.01 10.21 -5.18
N HIS A 116 0.22 9.03 -4.58
CA HIS A 116 -0.18 8.77 -3.19
C HIS A 116 0.96 8.75 -2.17
N VAL A 117 2.22 9.03 -2.56
CA VAL A 117 3.32 9.27 -1.60
C VAL A 117 2.91 10.20 -0.45
N PRO A 118 2.21 11.33 -0.67
CA PRO A 118 1.80 12.22 0.42
C PRO A 118 0.91 11.54 1.48
N ILE A 119 0.15 10.52 1.09
CA ILE A 119 -0.77 9.79 1.98
C ILE A 119 0.00 8.99 3.04
N VAL A 120 1.20 8.52 2.73
CA VAL A 120 2.00 7.69 3.66
C VAL A 120 2.30 8.43 4.97
N SER A 121 2.34 9.76 4.95
CA SER A 121 2.48 10.57 6.18
C SER A 121 1.34 10.35 7.20
N SER A 122 0.19 9.89 6.72
CA SER A 122 -1.02 9.60 7.52
C SER A 122 -1.02 8.20 8.13
N PHE A 123 -0.02 7.36 7.83
CA PHE A 123 0.06 5.98 8.33
C PHE A 123 0.58 5.96 9.78
N ASP A 124 -0.32 6.22 10.73
CA ASP A 124 0.01 6.33 12.15
C ASP A 124 0.43 4.99 12.77
N LYS A 125 -0.07 3.87 12.25
CA LYS A 125 0.25 2.53 12.77
C LYS A 125 1.66 2.05 12.38
N LEU A 126 2.36 2.79 11.51
CA LEU A 126 3.77 2.51 11.15
C LEU A 126 4.78 3.09 12.15
N LYS A 127 4.35 3.97 13.04
CA LYS A 127 5.17 4.66 14.05
C LYS A 127 5.03 3.97 15.40
#